data_AF-A0A7H2BCR6-F1
#
_entry.id   AF-A0A7H2BCR6-F1
#
_cell.length_a   1.000
_cell.length_b   1.000
_cell.length_c   1.000
_cell.angle_alpha   90.00
_cell.angle_beta   90.00
_cell.angle_gamma   90.00
#
_symmetry.space_group_name_H-M   'P 1'
#
loop_
_entity.id
_entity.type
_entity.pdbx_description
1 polymer ?
#
loop_
_entity_poly.entity_id
_entity_poly.type
_entity_poly.pdbx_seq_one_letter_code
_entity_poly.pdbx_strand_id
1 'polypeptide(L)'
;MRKFSSVDRVLAGWAIGMCCAVVLALVSLDVINRLVYGPTGEVRAYFQALKDGDGSRALGILNASVPEKSGAAMLDGSALAASVDTLKDLELSTEEIDGDHATVRASYTLDGEAQSTDFPLHKVGSHWGVFDVWAMDDSELPTVEVTAPGVTGATLNNTKVSVPAGDRDFAVFYPGTYTSAYESALFSAQPQHTSVLNADDQKKKLKLSLKASEAATNSITSSVQQHLDACATQNTLYPAGCPFEYPFAGRVNGDVTWSVKKYPETQVSASKKGTWAYKDSAGTAHVSFTQIDLYTGKTSKVEKDVPFTYKADLDVDGDTVTVTPKIS
;
A
#
# COMPACT_ATOMS: atom_id res chain seq x y z
N MET A 1 -28.71 -62.55 53.04
CA MET A 1 -29.08 -62.06 51.69
C MET A 1 -30.33 -61.21 51.80
N ARG A 2 -30.21 -59.88 51.83
CA ARG A 2 -31.39 -58.98 51.83
C ARG A 2 -32.04 -59.06 50.45
N LYS A 3 -33.26 -59.61 50.38
CA LYS A 3 -34.09 -59.56 49.16
C LYS A 3 -34.63 -58.15 49.02
N PHE A 4 -34.11 -57.40 48.05
CA PHE A 4 -34.65 -56.09 47.69
C PHE A 4 -36.10 -56.24 47.22
N SER A 5 -37.00 -55.40 47.75
CA SER A 5 -38.40 -55.34 47.34
C SER A 5 -38.50 -54.90 45.87
N SER A 6 -39.58 -55.26 45.17
CA SER A 6 -39.84 -54.73 43.81
C SER A 6 -39.83 -53.19 43.78
N VAL A 7 -40.20 -52.55 44.89
CA VAL A 7 -40.15 -51.09 45.06
C VAL A 7 -38.71 -50.57 45.10
N ASP A 8 -37.80 -51.28 45.76
CA ASP A 8 -36.37 -50.90 45.85
C ASP A 8 -35.69 -51.01 44.48
N ARG A 9 -36.09 -51.97 43.64
CA ARG A 9 -35.56 -52.14 42.28
C ARG A 9 -36.02 -51.03 41.35
N VAL A 10 -37.27 -50.58 41.49
CA VAL A 10 -37.82 -49.46 40.72
C VAL A 10 -37.18 -48.13 41.17
N LEU A 11 -37.01 -47.92 42.48
CA LEU A 11 -36.29 -46.77 43.03
C LEU A 11 -34.82 -46.75 42.58
N ALA A 12 -34.13 -47.89 42.61
CA ALA A 12 -32.77 -48.00 42.11
C ALA A 12 -32.67 -47.70 40.61
N GLY A 13 -33.63 -48.19 39.80
CA GLY A 13 -33.69 -47.89 38.37
C GLY A 13 -33.90 -46.39 38.09
N TRP A 14 -34.79 -45.74 38.83
CA TRP A 14 -35.01 -44.29 38.74
C TRP A 14 -33.80 -43.48 39.20
N ALA A 15 -33.15 -43.88 40.30
CA ALA A 15 -31.95 -43.22 40.79
C ALA A 15 -30.79 -43.33 39.79
N ILE A 16 -30.59 -44.51 39.18
CA ILE A 16 -29.60 -44.71 38.12
C ILE A 16 -29.94 -43.86 36.89
N GLY A 17 -31.20 -43.85 36.46
CA GLY A 17 -31.65 -43.02 35.34
C GLY A 17 -31.42 -41.52 35.59
N MET A 18 -31.72 -41.04 36.79
CA MET A 18 -31.47 -39.65 37.19
C MET A 18 -29.97 -39.34 37.23
N CYS A 19 -29.14 -40.21 37.81
CA CYS A 19 -27.68 -40.05 37.78
C CYS A 19 -27.14 -40.00 36.35
N CYS A 20 -27.57 -40.90 35.47
CA CYS A 20 -27.15 -40.89 34.06
C CYS A 20 -27.57 -39.59 33.34
N ALA A 21 -28.79 -39.10 33.58
CA ALA A 21 -29.25 -37.84 33.02
C ALA A 21 -28.43 -36.64 33.52
N VAL A 22 -28.09 -36.61 34.81
CA VAL A 22 -27.22 -35.58 35.39
C VAL A 22 -25.81 -35.64 34.80
N VAL A 23 -25.22 -36.82 34.66
CA VAL A 23 -23.89 -36.99 34.04
C VAL A 23 -23.92 -36.53 32.58
N LEU A 24 -24.94 -36.92 31.81
CA LEU A 24 -25.09 -36.46 30.43
C LEU A 24 -25.26 -34.95 30.34
N ALA A 25 -26.03 -34.33 31.26
CA ALA A 25 -26.16 -32.88 31.32
C ALA A 25 -24.83 -32.20 31.65
N LEU A 26 -24.07 -32.72 32.62
CA LEU A 26 -22.75 -32.19 33.00
C LEU A 26 -21.73 -32.32 31.85
N VAL A 27 -21.70 -33.46 31.16
CA VAL A 27 -20.84 -33.66 29.97
C VAL A 27 -21.25 -32.71 28.84
N SER A 28 -22.56 -32.54 28.61
CA SER A 28 -23.06 -31.61 27.59
C SER A 28 -22.69 -30.17 27.93
N LEU A 29 -22.79 -29.78 29.20
CA LEU A 29 -22.38 -28.47 29.69
C LEU A 29 -20.87 -28.25 29.57
N ASP A 30 -20.04 -29.24 29.88
CA ASP A 30 -18.58 -29.16 29.68
C ASP A 30 -18.22 -29.02 28.20
N VAL A 31 -18.87 -29.77 27.32
CA VAL A 31 -18.68 -29.66 25.87
C VAL A 31 -19.11 -28.29 25.35
N ILE A 32 -20.26 -27.77 25.78
CA ILE A 32 -20.72 -26.42 25.41
C ILE A 32 -19.79 -25.35 26.00
N ASN A 33 -19.35 -25.51 27.24
CA ASN A 33 -18.40 -24.61 27.88
C ASN A 33 -17.10 -24.54 27.09
N ARG A 34 -16.55 -25.68 26.67
CA ARG A 34 -15.31 -25.73 25.87
C ARG A 34 -15.47 -25.21 24.44
N LEU A 35 -16.62 -25.45 23.79
CA LEU A 35 -16.84 -25.08 22.39
C LEU A 35 -17.34 -23.64 22.19
N VAL A 36 -18.16 -23.15 23.13
CA VAL A 36 -18.86 -21.85 23.00
C VAL A 36 -18.28 -20.82 23.97
N TYR A 37 -17.93 -21.22 25.19
CA TYR A 37 -17.39 -20.34 26.24
C TYR A 37 -15.88 -20.56 26.49
N GLY A 38 -15.22 -21.31 25.61
CA GLY A 38 -13.79 -21.56 25.70
C GLY A 38 -12.97 -20.36 25.25
N PRO A 39 -11.65 -20.34 25.52
CA PRO A 39 -10.78 -19.22 25.19
C PRO A 39 -10.75 -18.89 23.68
N THR A 40 -11.08 -19.87 22.82
CA THR A 40 -11.22 -19.65 21.36
C THR A 40 -12.36 -18.71 20.98
N GLY A 41 -13.38 -18.56 21.84
CA GLY A 41 -14.51 -17.67 21.63
C GLY A 41 -14.08 -16.20 21.54
N GLU A 42 -13.21 -15.76 22.43
CA GLU A 42 -12.66 -14.39 22.45
C GLU A 42 -11.83 -14.09 21.20
N VAL A 43 -10.92 -15.00 20.85
CA VAL A 43 -10.11 -14.85 19.62
C VAL A 43 -11.00 -14.82 18.38
N ARG A 44 -12.04 -15.66 18.31
CA ARG A 44 -13.00 -15.62 17.20
C ARG A 44 -13.74 -14.29 17.13
N ALA A 45 -14.19 -13.76 18.26
CA ALA A 45 -14.88 -12.48 18.34
C ALA A 45 -13.96 -11.31 17.93
N TYR A 46 -12.67 -11.38 18.27
CA TYR A 46 -11.65 -10.44 17.82
C TYR A 46 -11.51 -10.44 16.30
N PHE A 47 -11.29 -11.61 15.67
CA PHE A 47 -11.20 -11.70 14.20
C PHE A 47 -12.48 -11.22 13.49
N GLN A 48 -13.64 -11.47 14.09
CA GLN A 48 -14.91 -10.95 13.56
C GLN A 48 -14.96 -9.42 13.62
N ALA A 49 -14.54 -8.82 14.74
CA ALA A 49 -14.46 -7.37 14.88
C ALA A 49 -13.50 -6.74 13.87
N LEU A 50 -12.35 -7.37 13.59
CA LEU A 50 -11.44 -6.92 12.52
C LEU A 50 -12.13 -6.93 11.15
N LYS A 51 -12.84 -8.01 10.80
CA LYS A 51 -13.55 -8.14 9.52
C LYS A 51 -14.72 -7.17 9.37
N ASP A 52 -15.43 -6.91 10.46
CA ASP A 52 -16.51 -5.94 10.50
C ASP A 52 -15.99 -4.49 10.49
N GLY A 53 -14.67 -4.31 10.67
CA GLY A 53 -14.05 -3.01 10.82
C GLY A 53 -14.52 -2.30 12.09
N ASP A 54 -14.85 -3.03 13.17
CA ASP A 54 -15.23 -2.48 14.47
C ASP A 54 -14.00 -2.38 15.37
N GLY A 55 -13.32 -1.25 15.27
CA GLY A 55 -12.09 -0.97 15.99
C GLY A 55 -12.24 -0.94 17.49
N SER A 56 -13.32 -0.34 17.98
CA SER A 56 -13.58 -0.19 19.40
C SER A 56 -13.79 -1.55 20.07
N ARG A 57 -14.53 -2.43 19.39
CA ARG A 57 -14.72 -3.81 19.85
C ARG A 57 -13.43 -4.62 19.76
N ALA A 58 -12.69 -4.51 18.65
CA ALA A 58 -11.43 -5.23 18.49
C ALA A 58 -10.41 -4.83 19.56
N LEU A 59 -10.27 -3.53 19.86
CA LEU A 59 -9.36 -3.02 20.90
C LEU A 59 -9.74 -3.54 22.28
N GLY A 60 -11.03 -3.55 22.61
CA GLY A 60 -11.54 -4.03 23.88
C GLY A 60 -11.34 -5.53 24.09
N ILE A 61 -11.57 -6.34 23.04
CA ILE A 61 -11.37 -7.80 23.11
C ILE A 61 -9.88 -8.15 23.20
N LEU A 62 -9.04 -7.48 22.40
CA LEU A 62 -7.59 -7.67 22.42
C LEU A 62 -6.96 -7.17 23.73
N ASN A 63 -7.69 -6.36 24.50
CA ASN A 63 -7.23 -5.75 25.74
C ASN A 63 -5.91 -4.97 25.52
N ALA A 64 -5.84 -4.25 24.40
CA ALA A 64 -4.65 -3.55 23.95
C ALA A 64 -4.73 -2.04 24.17
N SER A 65 -3.59 -1.43 24.44
CA SER A 65 -3.40 0.02 24.44
C SER A 65 -2.90 0.54 23.09
N VAL A 66 -3.23 1.79 22.78
CA VAL A 66 -2.78 2.47 21.54
C VAL A 66 -1.51 3.27 21.84
N PRO A 67 -0.40 3.05 21.12
CA PRO A 67 0.82 3.85 21.30
C PRO A 67 0.57 5.35 21.21
N GLU A 68 1.17 6.10 22.12
CA GLU A 68 1.07 7.56 22.11
C GLU A 68 1.56 8.15 20.76
N LYS A 69 0.88 9.22 20.31
CA LYS A 69 1.23 9.99 19.09
C LYS A 69 1.11 9.21 17.76
N SER A 70 0.65 7.96 17.79
CA SER A 70 0.33 7.20 16.59
C SER A 70 -0.97 7.70 15.93
N GLY A 71 -1.06 7.57 14.61
CA GLY A 71 -2.29 7.84 13.87
C GLY A 71 -3.31 6.71 14.05
N ALA A 72 -4.56 7.06 14.34
CA ALA A 72 -5.66 6.12 14.54
C ALA A 72 -6.38 5.70 13.23
N ALA A 73 -5.90 6.13 12.07
CA ALA A 73 -6.62 5.97 10.80
C ALA A 73 -6.86 4.50 10.41
N MET A 74 -6.03 3.57 10.90
CA MET A 74 -6.14 2.12 10.62
C MET A 74 -6.90 1.36 11.70
N LEU A 75 -7.37 2.04 12.74
CA LEU A 75 -7.98 1.39 13.89
C LEU A 75 -9.47 1.11 13.71
N ASP A 76 -10.14 1.62 12.68
CA ASP A 76 -11.59 1.47 12.54
C ASP A 76 -12.06 1.53 11.08
N GLY A 77 -13.27 1.04 10.82
CA GLY A 77 -13.96 1.11 9.54
C GLY A 77 -13.28 0.33 8.42
N SER A 78 -13.39 0.85 7.19
CA SER A 78 -12.93 0.15 5.98
C SER A 78 -11.41 -0.07 5.95
N ALA A 79 -10.62 0.80 6.58
CA ALA A 79 -9.17 0.66 6.64
C ALA A 79 -8.75 -0.57 7.47
N LEU A 80 -9.48 -0.80 8.58
CA LEU A 80 -9.33 -1.96 9.44
C LEU A 80 -9.80 -3.23 8.72
N ALA A 81 -11.02 -3.22 8.16
CA ALA A 81 -11.53 -4.37 7.42
C ALA A 81 -10.61 -4.77 6.25
N ALA A 82 -10.06 -3.79 5.54
CA ALA A 82 -9.10 -4.02 4.45
C ALA A 82 -7.78 -4.65 4.93
N SER A 83 -7.38 -4.50 6.20
CA SER A 83 -6.14 -5.10 6.68
C SER A 83 -6.22 -6.62 6.76
N VAL A 84 -7.43 -7.17 6.92
CA VAL A 84 -7.70 -8.62 7.00
C VAL A 84 -8.44 -9.18 5.79
N ASP A 85 -8.58 -8.42 4.70
CA ASP A 85 -9.35 -8.85 3.51
C ASP A 85 -8.73 -10.07 2.81
N THR A 86 -7.40 -10.22 2.87
CA THR A 86 -6.68 -11.38 2.34
C THR A 86 -6.67 -12.57 3.28
N LEU A 87 -7.16 -12.42 4.52
CA LEU A 87 -7.14 -13.45 5.55
C LEU A 87 -8.18 -14.54 5.25
N LYS A 88 -7.71 -15.78 5.12
CA LYS A 88 -8.52 -16.96 4.81
C LYS A 88 -8.16 -18.13 5.72
N ASP A 89 -9.00 -19.17 5.67
CA ASP A 89 -8.74 -20.47 6.31
C ASP A 89 -8.41 -20.36 7.82
N LEU A 90 -9.12 -19.49 8.52
CA LEU A 90 -8.92 -19.29 9.97
C LEU A 90 -9.33 -20.54 10.75
N GLU A 91 -8.35 -21.16 11.39
CA GLU A 91 -8.51 -22.26 12.33
C GLU A 91 -8.00 -21.82 13.71
N LEU A 92 -8.78 -22.11 14.76
CA LEU A 92 -8.42 -21.78 16.13
C LEU A 92 -8.22 -23.07 16.92
N SER A 93 -7.03 -23.22 17.52
CA SER A 93 -6.69 -24.31 18.44
C SER A 93 -6.29 -23.75 19.80
N THR A 94 -6.60 -24.47 20.87
CA THR A 94 -6.02 -24.20 22.19
C THR A 94 -4.81 -25.09 22.34
N GLU A 95 -3.62 -24.48 22.42
CA GLU A 95 -2.33 -25.20 22.48
C GLU A 95 -1.99 -25.59 23.91
N GLU A 96 -2.27 -24.71 24.87
CA GLU A 96 -1.93 -24.89 26.28
C GLU A 96 -3.06 -24.35 27.15
N ILE A 97 -3.38 -25.09 28.22
CA ILE A 97 -4.22 -24.64 29.32
C ILE A 97 -3.49 -25.05 30.61
N ASP A 98 -3.04 -24.06 31.37
CA ASP A 98 -2.44 -24.26 32.70
C ASP A 98 -3.20 -23.46 33.75
N GLY A 99 -4.07 -24.14 34.49
CA GLY A 99 -4.93 -23.53 35.51
C GLY A 99 -5.81 -22.41 34.93
N ASP A 100 -5.45 -21.17 35.27
CA ASP A 100 -6.17 -19.96 34.87
C ASP A 100 -5.58 -19.29 33.61
N HIS A 101 -4.59 -19.89 32.95
CA HIS A 101 -3.98 -19.40 31.72
C HIS A 101 -4.24 -20.33 30.54
N ALA A 102 -4.38 -19.76 29.34
CA ALA A 102 -4.49 -20.50 28.11
C ALA A 102 -3.84 -19.75 26.94
N THR A 103 -3.30 -20.50 25.98
CA THR A 103 -2.81 -19.94 24.71
C THR A 103 -3.67 -20.47 23.58
N VAL A 104 -4.29 -19.55 22.84
CA VAL A 104 -5.04 -19.88 21.63
C VAL A 104 -4.20 -19.52 20.42
N ARG A 105 -3.90 -20.51 19.59
CA ARG A 105 -3.25 -20.32 18.30
C ARG A 105 -4.31 -20.11 17.23
N ALA A 106 -4.19 -19.02 16.50
CA ALA A 106 -4.90 -18.78 15.26
C ALA A 106 -3.99 -19.13 14.08
N SER A 107 -4.34 -20.16 13.33
CA SER A 107 -3.69 -20.53 12.06
C SER A 107 -4.53 -20.03 10.91
N TYR A 108 -3.92 -19.39 9.91
CA TYR A 108 -4.64 -18.75 8.80
C TYR A 108 -3.73 -18.58 7.58
N THR A 109 -4.33 -18.30 6.44
CA THR A 109 -3.63 -17.83 5.24
C THR A 109 -3.72 -16.31 5.17
N LEU A 110 -2.60 -15.59 5.09
CA LEU A 110 -2.54 -14.13 4.92
C LEU A 110 -1.67 -13.80 3.72
N ASP A 111 -2.21 -13.04 2.77
CA ASP A 111 -1.55 -12.74 1.48
C ASP A 111 -1.04 -13.98 0.72
N GLY A 112 -1.76 -15.11 0.87
CA GLY A 112 -1.41 -16.38 0.23
C GLY A 112 -0.36 -17.22 0.97
N GLU A 113 0.18 -16.73 2.10
CA GLU A 113 1.13 -17.47 2.94
C GLU A 113 0.45 -18.04 4.19
N ALA A 114 0.81 -19.27 4.56
CA ALA A 114 0.35 -19.87 5.82
C ALA A 114 1.07 -19.22 7.00
N GLN A 115 0.30 -18.68 7.94
CA GLN A 115 0.76 -17.93 9.10
C GLN A 115 0.04 -18.41 10.36
N SER A 116 0.61 -18.07 11.51
CA SER A 116 -0.02 -18.32 12.80
C SER A 116 0.28 -17.22 13.80
N THR A 117 -0.70 -16.91 14.65
CA THR A 117 -0.57 -15.95 15.76
C THR A 117 -1.05 -16.59 17.05
N ASP A 118 -0.24 -16.51 18.10
CA ASP A 118 -0.60 -17.00 19.42
C ASP A 118 -1.15 -15.85 20.26
N PHE A 119 -2.31 -16.07 20.88
CA PHE A 119 -2.97 -15.15 21.79
C PHE A 119 -2.93 -15.75 23.19
N PRO A 120 -2.18 -15.16 24.13
CA PRO A 120 -2.24 -15.54 25.54
C PRO A 120 -3.49 -14.96 26.19
N LEU A 121 -4.16 -15.77 27.02
CA LEU A 121 -5.37 -15.43 27.75
C LEU A 121 -5.24 -15.85 29.22
N HIS A 122 -5.98 -15.13 30.06
CA HIS A 122 -6.19 -15.49 31.45
C HIS A 122 -7.68 -15.50 31.81
N LYS A 123 -8.03 -16.29 32.83
CA LYS A 123 -9.39 -16.41 33.35
C LYS A 123 -9.71 -15.22 34.25
N VAL A 124 -10.77 -14.50 33.92
CA VAL A 124 -11.25 -13.32 34.67
C VAL A 124 -12.48 -13.60 35.54
N GLY A 125 -13.06 -14.80 35.43
CA GLY A 125 -14.16 -15.21 36.29
C GLY A 125 -14.97 -16.37 35.73
N SER A 126 -16.22 -16.49 36.18
CA SER A 126 -17.17 -17.47 35.67
C SER A 126 -18.60 -16.92 35.58
N HIS A 127 -19.25 -17.13 34.44
CA HIS A 127 -20.68 -16.88 34.28
C HIS A 127 -21.48 -18.05 34.85
N TRP A 128 -22.44 -17.73 35.74
CA TRP A 128 -23.30 -18.70 36.45
C TRP A 128 -22.54 -19.79 37.23
N GLY A 129 -21.24 -19.58 37.51
CA GLY A 129 -20.40 -20.50 38.28
C GLY A 129 -19.98 -21.77 37.53
N VAL A 130 -20.27 -21.87 36.24
CA VAL A 130 -19.95 -23.06 35.42
C VAL A 130 -19.32 -22.74 34.07
N PHE A 131 -19.46 -21.50 33.57
CA PHE A 131 -18.86 -21.10 32.31
C PHE A 131 -17.68 -20.19 32.57
N ASP A 132 -16.50 -20.53 32.08
CA ASP A 132 -15.32 -19.72 32.33
C ASP A 132 -15.34 -18.47 31.45
N VAL A 133 -14.86 -17.36 31.98
CA VAL A 133 -14.71 -16.11 31.23
C VAL A 133 -13.23 -15.83 31.08
N TRP A 134 -12.80 -15.62 29.84
CA TRP A 134 -11.40 -15.41 29.46
C TRP A 134 -11.23 -13.97 28.98
N ALA A 135 -10.04 -13.41 29.19
CA ALA A 135 -9.61 -12.15 28.60
C ALA A 135 -8.22 -12.35 28.00
N MET A 136 -7.91 -11.64 26.91
CA MET A 136 -6.54 -11.61 26.39
C MET A 136 -5.64 -10.83 27.34
N ASP A 137 -4.38 -11.26 27.43
CA ASP A 137 -3.40 -10.55 28.24
C ASP A 137 -3.16 -9.15 27.68
N ASP A 138 -2.89 -8.20 28.58
CA ASP A 138 -2.64 -6.81 28.22
C ASP A 138 -1.49 -6.69 27.22
N SER A 139 -1.70 -5.87 26.17
CA SER A 139 -0.67 -5.59 25.17
C SER A 139 -0.69 -4.13 24.71
N GLU A 140 0.32 -3.73 23.94
CA GLU A 140 0.33 -2.47 23.21
C GLU A 140 0.28 -2.77 21.71
N LEU A 141 -0.53 -2.03 20.95
CA LEU A 141 -0.64 -2.23 19.52
C LEU A 141 0.69 -1.93 18.81
N PRO A 142 1.11 -2.76 17.84
CA PRO A 142 2.22 -2.45 16.96
C PRO A 142 1.92 -1.24 16.06
N THR A 143 2.97 -0.73 15.42
CA THR A 143 2.87 0.43 14.52
C THR A 143 3.40 0.14 13.12
N VAL A 144 2.82 0.82 12.13
CA VAL A 144 3.35 0.92 10.77
C VAL A 144 3.80 2.35 10.52
N GLU A 145 5.10 2.54 10.29
CA GLU A 145 5.72 3.80 9.89
C GLU A 145 5.56 4.00 8.39
N VAL A 146 4.88 5.08 7.97
CA VAL A 146 4.82 5.47 6.57
C VAL A 146 5.77 6.64 6.35
N THR A 147 6.84 6.40 5.60
CA THR A 147 7.80 7.43 5.20
C THR A 147 7.55 7.83 3.74
N ALA A 148 7.20 9.09 3.51
CA ALA A 148 6.93 9.67 2.20
C ALA A 148 7.65 11.03 2.06
N PRO A 149 8.97 11.04 1.81
CA PRO A 149 9.75 12.28 1.79
C PRO A 149 9.29 13.20 0.65
N GLY A 150 8.97 14.46 0.98
CA GLY A 150 8.58 15.48 0.00
C GLY A 150 7.07 15.63 -0.19
N VAL A 151 6.24 14.81 0.45
CA VAL A 151 4.78 14.95 0.46
C VAL A 151 4.23 14.88 1.89
N THR A 152 3.06 15.47 2.11
CA THR A 152 2.42 15.56 3.44
C THR A 152 1.26 14.58 3.64
N GLY A 153 1.08 13.66 2.70
CA GLY A 153 0.02 12.67 2.74
C GLY A 153 0.41 11.39 2.01
N ALA A 154 -0.35 10.34 2.29
CA ALA A 154 -0.25 9.03 1.65
C ALA A 154 -1.63 8.37 1.63
N THR A 155 -1.72 7.23 0.99
CA THR A 155 -2.83 6.29 1.15
C THR A 155 -2.31 5.08 1.90
N LEU A 156 -3.02 4.62 2.92
CA LEU A 156 -2.74 3.38 3.66
C LEU A 156 -4.04 2.57 3.70
N ASN A 157 -4.03 1.33 3.22
CA ASN A 157 -5.23 0.49 3.04
C ASN A 157 -6.41 1.27 2.44
N ASN A 158 -6.16 1.87 1.27
CA ASN A 158 -7.13 2.64 0.49
C ASN A 158 -7.70 3.89 1.21
N THR A 159 -7.15 4.25 2.37
CA THR A 159 -7.58 5.41 3.15
C THR A 159 -6.52 6.50 3.10
N LYS A 160 -6.94 7.74 2.80
CA LYS A 160 -6.04 8.89 2.79
C LYS A 160 -5.59 9.23 4.21
N VAL A 161 -4.28 9.32 4.41
CA VAL A 161 -3.67 9.64 5.69
C VAL A 161 -2.71 10.83 5.55
N SER A 162 -2.63 11.64 6.60
CA SER A 162 -1.67 12.75 6.66
C SER A 162 -0.34 12.24 7.24
N VAL A 163 0.76 12.59 6.57
CA VAL A 163 2.14 12.22 6.90
C VAL A 163 2.95 13.52 7.04
N PRO A 164 2.75 14.29 8.12
CA PRO A 164 3.42 15.57 8.31
C PRO A 164 4.94 15.36 8.36
N ALA A 165 5.72 16.32 7.85
CA ALA A 165 7.18 16.21 7.73
C ALA A 165 7.70 14.99 6.92
N GLY A 166 6.82 14.25 6.23
CA GLY A 166 7.18 13.12 5.39
C GLY A 166 7.41 11.80 6.14
N ASP A 167 7.05 11.73 7.43
CA ASP A 167 7.04 10.49 8.21
C ASP A 167 5.90 10.48 9.25
N ARG A 168 5.22 9.35 9.43
CA ARG A 168 4.23 9.16 10.51
C ARG A 168 4.02 7.68 10.86
N ASP A 169 3.93 7.41 12.16
CA ASP A 169 3.50 6.12 12.70
C ASP A 169 1.97 6.00 12.80
N PHE A 170 1.43 4.85 12.44
CA PHE A 170 0.02 4.49 12.59
C PHE A 170 -0.10 3.23 13.45
N ALA A 171 -0.95 3.28 14.49
CA ALA A 171 -1.26 2.09 15.27
C ALA A 171 -2.13 1.14 14.46
N VAL A 172 -1.89 -0.15 14.61
CA VAL A 172 -2.47 -1.18 13.76
C VAL A 172 -2.79 -2.45 14.56
N PHE A 173 -3.84 -3.14 14.17
CA PHE A 173 -4.18 -4.46 14.70
C PHE A 173 -3.36 -5.57 14.04
N TYR A 174 -3.30 -6.72 14.71
CA TYR A 174 -2.65 -7.92 14.18
C TYR A 174 -3.55 -9.16 14.35
N PRO A 175 -3.47 -10.14 13.44
CA PRO A 175 -2.70 -10.08 12.21
C PRO A 175 -3.37 -9.17 11.17
N GLY A 176 -2.57 -8.56 10.29
CA GLY A 176 -3.08 -7.73 9.22
C GLY A 176 -2.02 -7.34 8.20
N THR A 177 -2.47 -7.07 6.98
CA THR A 177 -1.67 -6.51 5.88
C THR A 177 -1.90 -5.01 5.75
N TYR A 178 -0.82 -4.29 5.49
CA TYR A 178 -0.83 -2.84 5.37
C TYR A 178 -0.12 -2.43 4.10
N THR A 179 -0.87 -1.81 3.18
CA THR A 179 -0.36 -1.34 1.89
C THR A 179 -0.38 0.17 1.85
N SER A 180 0.79 0.78 1.64
CA SER A 180 0.92 2.21 1.41
C SER A 180 1.12 2.52 -0.07
N ALA A 181 0.53 3.61 -0.53
CA ALA A 181 0.67 4.12 -1.89
C ALA A 181 0.57 5.65 -1.90
N TYR A 182 1.02 6.27 -2.98
CA TYR A 182 0.83 7.71 -3.21
C TYR A 182 0.69 7.98 -4.70
N GLU A 183 -0.30 8.79 -5.07
CA GLU A 183 -0.53 9.25 -6.44
C GLU A 183 -1.07 10.69 -6.40
N SER A 184 -0.52 11.54 -7.27
CA SER A 184 -0.99 12.90 -7.53
C SER A 184 -0.74 13.26 -9.00
N ALA A 185 -1.16 14.47 -9.41
CA ALA A 185 -0.91 14.95 -10.77
C ALA A 185 0.59 14.96 -11.13
N LEU A 186 1.46 15.20 -10.14
CA LEU A 186 2.90 15.32 -10.35
C LEU A 186 3.70 14.10 -9.92
N PHE A 187 3.31 13.44 -8.83
CA PHE A 187 4.11 12.37 -8.26
C PHE A 187 3.34 11.07 -8.12
N SER A 188 4.03 9.96 -8.36
CA SER A 188 3.56 8.61 -8.10
C SER A 188 4.58 7.87 -7.21
N ALA A 189 4.12 6.93 -6.41
CA ALA A 189 4.97 5.96 -5.73
C ALA A 189 4.42 4.55 -5.96
N GLN A 190 5.33 3.61 -6.23
CA GLN A 190 4.96 2.20 -6.27
C GLN A 190 4.41 1.78 -4.90
N PRO A 191 3.28 1.05 -4.86
CA PRO A 191 2.75 0.53 -3.61
C PRO A 191 3.78 -0.29 -2.85
N GLN A 192 3.79 -0.17 -1.53
CA GLN A 192 4.59 -0.98 -0.61
C GLN A 192 3.66 -1.71 0.34
N HIS A 193 3.95 -2.96 0.64
CA HIS A 193 3.14 -3.79 1.53
C HIS A 193 3.98 -4.36 2.66
N THR A 194 3.35 -4.60 3.80
CA THR A 194 3.95 -5.29 4.95
C THR A 194 2.86 -6.00 5.74
N SER A 195 3.22 -7.07 6.44
CA SER A 195 2.34 -7.80 7.35
C SER A 195 2.79 -7.59 8.79
N VAL A 196 1.81 -7.45 9.68
CA VAL A 196 2.01 -7.44 11.13
C VAL A 196 1.29 -8.66 11.66
N LEU A 197 2.00 -9.58 12.31
CA LEU A 197 1.47 -10.89 12.68
C LEU A 197 1.15 -11.00 14.18
N ASN A 198 1.88 -10.31 15.03
CA ASN A 198 1.73 -10.35 16.48
C ASN A 198 2.18 -9.03 17.15
N ALA A 199 2.05 -8.93 18.47
CA ALA A 199 2.48 -7.75 19.23
C ALA A 199 4.01 -7.51 19.21
N ASP A 200 4.82 -8.55 18.98
CA ASP A 200 6.28 -8.44 18.93
C ASP A 200 6.77 -7.74 17.65
N ASP A 201 5.91 -7.63 16.63
CA ASP A 201 6.13 -6.83 15.42
C ASP A 201 6.00 -5.31 15.68
N GLN A 202 6.51 -4.83 16.81
CA GLN A 202 6.29 -3.49 17.39
C GLN A 202 6.32 -2.33 16.38
N LYS A 203 7.20 -2.41 15.37
CA LYS A 203 7.28 -1.40 14.29
C LYS A 203 7.65 -2.02 12.94
N LYS A 204 6.78 -1.87 11.95
CA LYS A 204 7.06 -2.12 10.52
C LYS A 204 7.21 -0.80 9.76
N LYS A 205 7.94 -0.81 8.64
CA LYS A 205 8.24 0.39 7.85
C LYS A 205 7.79 0.24 6.41
N LEU A 206 7.07 1.24 5.92
CA LEU A 206 6.65 1.38 4.54
C LEU A 206 7.23 2.67 3.95
N LYS A 207 8.18 2.54 3.04
CA LYS A 207 8.91 3.68 2.47
C LYS A 207 8.51 3.94 1.03
N LEU A 208 7.77 5.01 0.82
CA LEU A 208 7.34 5.44 -0.51
C LEU A 208 8.48 6.16 -1.23
N SER A 209 8.76 5.72 -2.45
CA SER A 209 9.75 6.32 -3.34
C SER A 209 9.05 7.08 -4.45
N LEU A 210 8.94 8.40 -4.28
CA LEU A 210 8.29 9.28 -5.24
C LEU A 210 9.06 9.33 -6.57
N LYS A 211 8.32 9.30 -7.67
CA LYS A 211 8.76 9.50 -9.05
C LYS A 211 7.78 10.43 -9.75
N ALA A 212 8.15 10.94 -10.93
CA ALA A 212 7.20 11.63 -11.78
C ALA A 212 6.01 10.72 -12.09
N SER A 213 4.79 11.24 -11.98
CA SER A 213 3.60 10.53 -12.42
C SER A 213 3.62 10.33 -13.95
N GLU A 214 2.79 9.41 -14.43
CA GLU A 214 2.58 9.23 -15.87
C GLU A 214 1.99 10.50 -16.49
N ALA A 215 1.05 11.14 -15.80
CA ALA A 215 0.43 12.40 -16.25
C ALA A 215 1.46 13.52 -16.42
N ALA A 216 2.37 13.71 -15.45
CA ALA A 216 3.42 14.72 -15.54
C ALA A 216 4.42 14.39 -16.65
N THR A 217 4.82 13.12 -16.77
CA THR A 217 5.74 12.67 -17.83
C THR A 217 5.16 12.93 -19.22
N ASN A 218 3.86 12.65 -19.41
CA ASN A 218 3.15 12.91 -20.67
C ASN A 218 3.03 14.41 -20.96
N SER A 219 2.74 15.23 -19.93
CA SER A 219 2.67 16.69 -20.07
C SER A 219 4.01 17.29 -20.49
N ILE A 220 5.11 16.86 -19.86
CA ILE A 220 6.47 17.28 -20.21
C ILE A 220 6.81 16.83 -21.63
N THR A 221 6.54 15.57 -21.98
CA THR A 221 6.79 15.03 -23.31
C THR A 221 6.06 15.83 -24.38
N SER A 222 4.78 16.15 -24.15
CA SER A 222 3.98 16.95 -25.08
C SER A 222 4.54 18.37 -25.24
N SER A 223 4.97 19.00 -24.14
CA SER A 223 5.59 20.33 -24.18
C SER A 223 6.89 20.35 -24.99
N VAL A 224 7.73 19.31 -24.82
CA VAL A 224 8.96 19.14 -25.62
C VAL A 224 8.64 18.96 -27.10
N GLN A 225 7.67 18.12 -27.44
CA GLN A 225 7.24 17.89 -28.82
C GLN A 225 6.72 19.18 -29.47
N GLN A 226 5.82 19.91 -28.79
CA GLN A 226 5.26 21.16 -29.29
C GLN A 226 6.34 22.23 -29.55
N HIS A 227 7.33 22.33 -28.67
CA HIS A 227 8.44 23.24 -28.87
C HIS A 227 9.29 22.85 -30.09
N LEU A 228 9.61 21.57 -30.26
CA LEU A 228 10.37 21.09 -31.42
C LEU A 228 9.59 21.21 -32.74
N ASP A 229 8.27 21.05 -32.70
CA ASP A 229 7.39 21.27 -33.84
C ASP A 229 7.35 22.75 -34.23
N ALA A 230 7.23 23.65 -33.26
CA ALA A 230 7.34 25.08 -33.48
C ALA A 230 8.69 25.45 -34.12
N CYS A 231 9.79 24.85 -33.67
CA CYS A 231 11.10 24.98 -34.30
C CYS A 231 11.12 24.52 -35.76
N ALA A 232 10.47 23.38 -36.06
CA ALA A 232 10.41 22.84 -37.42
C ALA A 232 9.59 23.71 -38.39
N THR A 233 8.72 24.60 -37.89
CA THR A 233 7.99 25.56 -38.73
C THR A 233 8.83 26.76 -39.18
N GLN A 234 10.01 26.98 -38.58
CA GLN A 234 10.84 28.15 -38.90
C GLN A 234 11.59 27.95 -40.22
N ASN A 235 11.35 28.83 -41.18
CA ASN A 235 11.97 28.82 -42.50
C ASN A 235 13.37 29.48 -42.48
N THR A 236 14.32 28.87 -41.77
CA THR A 236 15.71 29.34 -41.66
C THR A 236 16.65 28.18 -41.32
N LEU A 237 17.93 28.26 -41.70
CA LEU A 237 18.95 27.28 -41.31
C LEU A 237 19.36 27.38 -39.83
N TYR A 238 19.04 28.51 -39.19
CA TYR A 238 19.31 28.80 -37.78
C TYR A 238 18.01 29.16 -37.06
N PRO A 239 17.10 28.20 -36.79
CA PRO A 239 15.87 28.46 -36.06
C PRO A 239 16.17 29.05 -34.68
N ALA A 240 15.58 30.22 -34.39
CA ALA A 240 15.77 30.89 -33.12
C ALA A 240 15.04 30.11 -32.03
N GLY A 241 15.71 29.91 -30.90
CA GLY A 241 15.09 29.20 -29.79
C GLY A 241 15.23 27.67 -29.85
N CYS A 242 15.99 27.13 -30.80
CA CYS A 242 15.92 25.71 -31.15
C CYS A 242 17.23 24.95 -30.94
N PRO A 243 17.17 23.64 -30.65
CA PRO A 243 18.36 22.83 -30.35
C PRO A 243 19.09 22.32 -31.61
N PHE A 244 18.60 22.64 -32.81
CA PHE A 244 19.19 22.20 -34.07
C PHE A 244 19.38 23.37 -35.02
N GLU A 245 20.49 23.32 -35.75
CA GLU A 245 20.86 24.26 -36.81
C GLU A 245 21.66 23.53 -37.89
N TYR A 246 21.74 24.12 -39.09
CA TYR A 246 22.56 23.57 -40.16
C TYR A 246 23.52 24.63 -40.72
N PRO A 247 24.78 24.67 -40.23
CA PRO A 247 25.78 25.58 -40.75
C PRO A 247 26.09 25.29 -42.22
N PHE A 248 25.85 26.28 -43.08
CA PHE A 248 26.03 26.16 -44.52
C PHE A 248 26.67 27.42 -45.09
N ALA A 249 27.80 27.26 -45.77
CA ALA A 249 28.57 28.37 -46.34
C ALA A 249 28.10 28.81 -47.73
N GLY A 250 27.17 28.07 -48.35
CA GLY A 250 26.62 28.39 -49.67
C GLY A 250 25.41 29.32 -49.60
N ARG A 251 24.70 29.47 -50.72
CA ARG A 251 23.48 30.26 -50.80
C ARG A 251 22.25 29.36 -50.91
N VAL A 252 21.28 29.59 -50.04
CA VAL A 252 19.96 28.97 -50.11
C VAL A 252 19.14 29.67 -51.21
N ASN A 253 18.43 28.87 -51.99
CA ASN A 253 17.52 29.30 -53.03
C ASN A 253 16.09 28.79 -52.73
N GLY A 254 15.21 29.67 -52.31
CA GLY A 254 13.86 29.32 -51.84
C GLY A 254 13.80 29.00 -50.35
N ASP A 255 12.85 28.15 -49.96
CA ASP A 255 12.55 27.86 -48.56
C ASP A 255 13.45 26.76 -47.97
N VAL A 256 13.68 26.88 -46.67
CA VAL A 256 14.24 25.86 -45.79
C VAL A 256 13.07 25.18 -45.07
N THR A 257 13.04 23.85 -45.16
CA THR A 257 12.04 23.03 -44.47
C THR A 257 12.71 22.16 -43.44
N TRP A 258 12.13 22.11 -42.25
CA TRP A 258 12.56 21.25 -41.16
C TRP A 258 11.46 20.25 -40.81
N SER A 259 11.86 19.08 -40.33
CA SER A 259 10.98 18.10 -39.70
C SER A 259 11.72 17.37 -38.59
N VAL A 260 11.00 16.90 -37.57
CA VAL A 260 11.59 16.10 -36.50
C VAL A 260 11.44 14.63 -36.87
N LYS A 261 12.55 13.96 -37.20
CA LYS A 261 12.55 12.52 -37.50
C LYS A 261 12.47 11.65 -36.24
N LYS A 262 13.14 12.09 -35.17
CA LYS A 262 13.14 11.40 -33.88
C LYS A 262 13.05 12.43 -32.76
N TYR A 263 11.96 12.37 -32.00
CA TYR A 263 11.81 13.17 -30.78
C TYR A 263 12.70 12.59 -29.66
N PRO A 264 13.19 13.44 -28.75
CA PRO A 264 13.90 12.99 -27.56
C PRO A 264 13.01 12.16 -26.65
N GLU A 265 13.56 11.08 -26.09
CA GLU A 265 12.89 10.31 -25.03
C GLU A 265 12.93 11.11 -23.73
N THR A 266 11.76 11.47 -23.21
CA THR A 266 11.64 12.25 -21.99
C THR A 266 12.02 11.40 -20.78
N GLN A 267 13.11 11.76 -20.12
CA GLN A 267 13.56 11.13 -18.87
C GLN A 267 13.62 12.19 -17.78
N VAL A 268 12.77 12.02 -16.77
CA VAL A 268 12.59 12.99 -15.68
C VAL A 268 12.93 12.32 -14.36
N SER A 269 13.68 13.02 -13.53
CA SER A 269 13.95 12.59 -12.16
C SER A 269 13.38 13.61 -11.18
N ALA A 270 12.76 13.09 -10.13
CA ALA A 270 12.29 13.87 -8.99
C ALA A 270 13.18 13.55 -7.78
N SER A 271 13.72 14.58 -7.14
CA SER A 271 14.49 14.44 -5.91
C SER A 271 13.55 14.31 -4.70
N LYS A 272 14.05 13.76 -3.60
CA LYS A 272 13.33 13.70 -2.31
C LYS A 272 12.96 15.08 -1.74
N LYS A 273 13.56 16.16 -2.25
CA LYS A 273 13.25 17.54 -1.89
C LYS A 273 12.27 18.21 -2.85
N GLY A 274 11.65 17.43 -3.75
CA GLY A 274 10.72 17.95 -4.75
C GLY A 274 11.38 18.67 -5.92
N THR A 275 12.70 18.58 -6.09
CA THR A 275 13.39 19.18 -7.24
C THR A 275 13.29 18.27 -8.45
N TRP A 276 12.85 18.81 -9.58
CA TRP A 276 12.74 18.08 -10.84
C TRP A 276 13.94 18.36 -11.72
N ALA A 277 14.40 17.35 -12.44
CA ALA A 277 15.46 17.50 -13.43
C ALA A 277 15.09 16.73 -14.69
N TYR A 278 15.19 17.43 -15.83
CA TYR A 278 15.15 16.82 -17.15
C TYR A 278 16.53 16.28 -17.48
N LYS A 279 16.60 15.02 -17.91
CA LYS A 279 17.85 14.43 -18.38
C LYS A 279 18.02 14.72 -19.87
N ASP A 280 19.17 15.28 -20.22
CA ASP A 280 19.57 15.52 -21.61
C ASP A 280 19.27 14.28 -22.48
N SER A 281 18.58 14.51 -23.59
CA SER A 281 18.07 13.46 -24.46
C SER A 281 18.32 13.79 -25.93
N ALA A 282 18.65 12.76 -26.71
CA ALA A 282 19.02 12.92 -28.11
C ALA A 282 17.79 12.88 -29.03
N GLY A 283 17.77 13.76 -30.01
CA GLY A 283 16.80 13.79 -31.09
C GLY A 283 17.46 13.87 -32.47
N THR A 284 16.66 13.83 -33.52
CA THR A 284 17.13 14.00 -34.89
C THR A 284 16.14 14.83 -35.70
N ALA A 285 16.61 15.95 -36.22
CA ALA A 285 15.89 16.79 -37.16
C ALA A 285 16.32 16.47 -38.60
N HIS A 286 15.49 16.78 -39.58
CA HIS A 286 15.81 16.68 -40.98
C HIS A 286 15.60 18.03 -41.65
N VAL A 287 16.65 18.56 -42.26
CA VAL A 287 16.61 19.80 -43.02
C VAL A 287 16.60 19.49 -44.52
N SER A 288 15.74 20.20 -45.24
CA SER A 288 15.71 20.16 -46.70
C SER A 288 15.58 21.56 -47.29
N PHE A 289 16.46 21.88 -48.24
CA PHE A 289 16.45 23.15 -48.98
C PHE A 289 17.12 22.98 -50.33
N THR A 290 16.98 23.98 -51.21
CA THR A 290 17.72 24.03 -52.48
C THR A 290 18.90 24.98 -52.33
N GLN A 291 20.11 24.54 -52.69
CA GLN A 291 21.29 25.41 -52.77
C GLN A 291 21.50 25.90 -54.19
N ILE A 292 22.19 27.03 -54.35
CA ILE A 292 22.70 27.54 -55.63
C ILE A 292 24.23 27.62 -55.59
N ASP A 293 24.87 27.04 -56.60
CA ASP A 293 26.30 27.16 -56.82
C ASP A 293 26.62 28.57 -57.35
N LEU A 294 27.44 29.32 -56.60
CA LEU A 294 27.71 30.72 -56.87
C LEU A 294 28.60 30.95 -58.10
N TYR A 295 29.28 29.92 -58.61
CA TYR A 295 30.15 30.01 -59.80
C TYR A 295 29.41 29.62 -61.08
N THR A 296 28.56 28.60 -61.01
CA THR A 296 27.89 27.99 -62.16
C THR A 296 26.41 28.33 -62.27
N GLY A 297 25.79 28.85 -61.21
CA GLY A 297 24.35 29.15 -61.14
C GLY A 297 23.46 27.91 -61.07
N LYS A 298 24.02 26.70 -61.02
CA LYS A 298 23.25 25.46 -60.94
C LYS A 298 22.65 25.30 -59.55
N THR A 299 21.44 24.77 -59.49
CA THR A 299 20.74 24.46 -58.23
C THR A 299 20.76 22.98 -57.93
N SER A 300 20.83 22.61 -56.65
CA SER A 300 20.70 21.22 -56.20
C SER A 300 19.99 21.12 -54.86
N LYS A 301 19.28 20.02 -54.61
CA LYS A 301 18.62 19.77 -53.34
C LYS A 301 19.64 19.31 -52.28
N VAL A 302 19.51 19.83 -51.07
CA VAL A 302 20.24 19.39 -49.88
C VAL A 302 19.23 18.77 -48.94
N GLU A 303 19.55 17.58 -48.45
CA GLU A 303 18.76 16.83 -47.46
C GLU A 303 19.72 16.25 -46.44
N LYS A 304 19.57 16.62 -45.16
CA LYS A 304 20.48 16.21 -44.09
C LYS A 304 19.73 15.89 -42.81
N ASP A 305 20.17 14.83 -42.15
CA ASP A 305 19.76 14.49 -40.79
C ASP A 305 20.73 15.16 -39.82
N VAL A 306 20.17 15.95 -38.92
CA VAL A 306 20.90 16.76 -37.94
C VAL A 306 20.60 16.20 -36.55
N PRO A 307 21.55 15.47 -35.94
CA PRO A 307 21.40 15.04 -34.55
C PRO A 307 21.48 16.26 -33.63
N PHE A 308 20.66 16.27 -32.58
CA PHE A 308 20.68 17.32 -31.56
C PHE A 308 20.49 16.73 -30.17
N THR A 309 20.90 17.50 -29.15
CA THR A 309 20.64 17.18 -27.74
C THR A 309 19.65 18.19 -27.19
N TYR A 310 18.52 17.71 -26.70
CA TYR A 310 17.53 18.54 -26.03
C TYR A 310 17.85 18.66 -24.55
N LYS A 311 17.87 19.90 -24.06
CA LYS A 311 18.09 20.24 -22.66
C LYS A 311 16.97 21.14 -22.19
N ALA A 312 16.53 20.96 -20.95
CA ALA A 312 15.50 21.80 -20.36
C ALA A 312 15.66 21.90 -18.85
N ASP A 313 15.18 23.01 -18.30
CA ASP A 313 14.87 23.13 -16.89
C ASP A 313 13.40 22.79 -16.65
N LEU A 314 13.15 22.15 -15.51
CA LEU A 314 11.81 21.84 -15.04
C LEU A 314 11.56 22.66 -13.78
N ASP A 315 10.51 23.47 -13.81
CA ASP A 315 10.06 24.21 -12.65
C ASP A 315 8.70 23.66 -12.21
N VAL A 316 8.53 23.45 -10.91
CA VAL A 316 7.31 22.89 -10.34
C VAL A 316 6.64 23.94 -9.47
N ASP A 317 5.45 24.35 -9.88
CA ASP A 317 4.60 25.27 -9.14
C ASP A 317 3.25 24.61 -8.85
N GLY A 318 3.00 24.35 -7.56
CA GLY A 318 1.85 23.61 -7.09
C GLY A 318 1.72 22.24 -7.78
N ASP A 319 0.67 22.09 -8.58
CA ASP A 319 0.34 20.85 -9.31
C ASP A 319 0.75 20.91 -10.80
N THR A 320 1.58 21.89 -11.19
CA THR A 320 1.99 22.10 -12.59
C THR A 320 3.50 22.00 -12.75
N VAL A 321 3.95 21.51 -13.92
CA VAL A 321 5.36 21.51 -14.32
C VAL A 321 5.54 22.36 -15.56
N THR A 322 6.43 23.34 -15.48
CA THR A 322 6.82 24.19 -16.62
C THR A 322 8.14 23.69 -17.19
N VAL A 323 8.20 23.52 -18.51
CA VAL A 323 9.41 23.11 -19.24
C VAL A 323 10.05 24.34 -19.90
N THR A 324 11.27 24.69 -19.49
CA THR A 324 12.03 25.79 -20.11
C THR A 324 13.20 25.22 -20.92
N PRO A 325 13.17 25.28 -22.26
CA PRO A 325 14.28 24.81 -23.08
C PRO A 325 15.57 25.57 -22.77
N LYS A 326 16.68 24.84 -22.66
CA LYS A 326 18.04 25.39 -22.53
C LYS A 326 18.74 25.32 -23.88
N ILE A 327 18.91 26.47 -24.52
CA ILE A 327 19.60 26.57 -25.80
C ILE A 327 21.04 26.99 -25.50
N SER A 328 22.00 26.21 -25.99
CA SER A 328 23.44 26.48 -25.90
C SER A 328 23.95 27.13 -27.17
#